data_AF-A0A1B6IIL6-F1
#
_entry.id   AF-A0A1B6IIL6-F1
#
_cell.length_a   1.000
_cell.length_b   1.000
_cell.length_c   1.000
_cell.angle_alpha   90.00
_cell.angle_beta   90.00
_cell.angle_gamma   90.00
#
_symmetry.space_group_name_H-M   'P 1'
#
loop_
_entity.id
_entity.type
_entity.pdbx_description
1 polymer ?
#
loop_
_entity_poly.entity_id
_entity_poly.type
_entity_poly.pdbx_seq_one_letter_code
_entity_poly.pdbx_strand_id
1 'polypeptide(L)'
;HWKKKNLPASWKVWVCPSNETSETFTKETLRIHNEYRAKHGVPALSIDPEISKFAQAWADHLAEKNQFAHRTNSPYGENIFWSSASASAKVMCDSWYGEEAGYNYDVDPFKSGGGGLRSGHFTQMVWKQSKTLGIG
;
A
#
# COMPACT_ATOMS: atom_id res chain seq x y z
N HIS A 1 -9.27 16.51 12.43
CA HIS A 1 -8.60 15.22 12.65
C HIS A 1 -8.90 14.31 11.46
N TRP A 2 -7.93 14.06 10.58
CA TRP A 2 -8.09 13.39 9.27
C TRP A 2 -8.63 11.96 9.37
N LYS A 3 -8.52 11.33 10.55
CA LYS A 3 -9.05 10.00 10.90
C LYS A 3 -10.58 9.84 10.73
N LYS A 4 -11.30 10.90 10.35
CA LYS A 4 -12.76 10.93 10.16
C LYS A 4 -13.22 11.00 8.69
N LYS A 5 -12.32 10.99 7.70
CA LYS A 5 -12.69 11.08 6.27
C LYS A 5 -12.96 9.68 5.68
N ASN A 6 -14.12 9.52 5.04
CA ASN A 6 -14.51 8.31 4.28
C ASN A 6 -13.74 8.25 2.95
N LEU A 7 -12.54 7.66 2.99
CA LEU A 7 -11.79 7.24 1.80
C LEU A 7 -11.90 5.72 1.67
N PRO A 8 -11.89 5.18 0.43
CA PRO A 8 -12.20 3.77 0.20
C PRO A 8 -11.29 2.81 0.96
N ALA A 9 -11.91 1.75 1.49
CA ALA A 9 -11.42 0.94 2.62
C ALA A 9 -10.54 -0.26 2.24
N SER A 10 -9.93 -0.26 1.05
CA SER A 10 -9.21 -1.43 0.57
C SER A 10 -8.11 -1.14 -0.47
N TRP A 11 -7.17 -2.09 -0.64
CA TRP A 11 -5.78 -1.80 -1.07
C TRP A 11 -5.23 -2.71 -2.16
N LYS A 12 -4.20 -2.24 -2.87
CA LYS A 12 -3.43 -3.02 -3.86
C LYS A 12 -1.92 -2.92 -3.62
N VAL A 13 -1.19 -3.95 -4.04
CA VAL A 13 0.29 -4.04 -4.09
C VAL A 13 0.68 -4.62 -5.46
N TRP A 14 1.88 -4.31 -5.95
CA TRP A 14 2.44 -4.69 -7.26
C TRP A 14 3.79 -5.41 -7.05
N VAL A 15 4.03 -6.57 -7.66
CA VAL A 15 5.27 -7.36 -7.46
C VAL A 15 5.70 -8.13 -8.71
N CYS A 16 6.92 -7.85 -9.20
CA CYS A 16 7.67 -8.77 -10.07
C CYS A 16 8.24 -9.95 -9.25
N PRO A 17 8.21 -11.19 -9.76
CA PRO A 17 8.46 -12.38 -8.95
C PRO A 17 9.89 -12.39 -8.39
N SER A 18 9.97 -12.46 -7.07
CA SER A 18 11.14 -12.99 -6.37
C SER A 18 11.09 -14.53 -6.43
N ASN A 19 12.16 -15.20 -6.00
CA ASN A 19 12.17 -16.66 -5.79
C ASN A 19 11.17 -17.14 -4.71
N GLU A 20 10.34 -16.26 -4.16
CA GLU A 20 9.23 -16.58 -3.26
C GLU A 20 7.94 -16.77 -4.06
N THR A 21 7.16 -17.79 -3.72
CA THR A 21 5.83 -17.96 -4.32
C THR A 21 4.96 -16.74 -4.02
N SER A 22 4.04 -16.40 -4.94
CA SER A 22 3.04 -15.31 -4.75
C SER A 22 2.31 -15.42 -3.41
N GLU A 23 2.08 -16.65 -2.91
CA GLU A 23 1.47 -16.90 -1.60
C GLU A 23 2.37 -16.48 -0.43
N THR A 24 3.66 -16.83 -0.46
CA THR A 24 4.62 -16.41 0.57
C THR A 24 4.73 -14.89 0.61
N PHE A 25 4.87 -14.25 -0.55
CA PHE A 25 4.94 -12.79 -0.65
C PHE A 25 3.68 -12.13 -0.09
N THR A 26 2.50 -12.65 -0.42
CA THR A 26 1.20 -12.15 0.05
C THR A 26 1.09 -12.23 1.57
N LYS A 27 1.44 -13.38 2.16
CA LYS A 27 1.41 -13.58 3.62
C LYS A 27 2.38 -12.65 4.33
N GLU A 28 3.58 -12.49 3.80
CA GLU A 28 4.61 -11.66 4.39
C GLU A 28 4.24 -10.16 4.33
N THR A 29 3.72 -9.71 3.19
CA THR A 29 3.22 -8.34 3.02
C THR A 29 2.10 -8.05 4.01
N LEU A 30 1.13 -8.97 4.17
CA LEU A 30 0.05 -8.83 5.15
C LEU A 30 0.59 -8.75 6.58
N ARG A 31 1.51 -9.65 6.94
CA ARG A 31 2.15 -9.70 8.26
C ARG A 31 2.80 -8.35 8.59
N ILE A 32 3.63 -7.84 7.68
CA ILE A 32 4.37 -6.59 7.88
C ILE A 32 3.43 -5.38 7.95
N HIS A 33 2.41 -5.31 7.09
CA HIS A 33 1.37 -4.28 7.19
C HIS A 33 0.72 -4.29 8.58
N ASN A 34 0.36 -5.46 9.08
CA ASN A 34 -0.30 -5.60 10.37
C ASN A 34 0.62 -5.28 11.55
N GLU A 35 1.92 -5.56 11.44
CA GLU A 35 2.93 -5.12 12.43
C GLU A 35 3.03 -3.61 12.50
N TYR A 36 3.10 -2.93 11.35
CA TYR A 36 3.11 -1.48 11.32
C TYR A 36 1.79 -0.89 11.83
N ARG A 37 0.65 -1.43 11.40
CA ARG A 37 -0.67 -0.99 11.88
C ARG A 37 -0.84 -1.13 13.39
N ALA A 38 -0.30 -2.20 13.98
CA ALA A 38 -0.29 -2.40 15.43
C ALA A 38 0.49 -1.29 16.16
N LYS A 39 1.65 -0.84 15.63
CA LYS A 39 2.42 0.30 16.19
C LYS A 39 1.61 1.60 16.22
N HIS A 40 0.65 1.75 15.31
CA HIS A 40 -0.23 2.92 15.21
C HIS A 40 -1.59 2.73 15.90
N GLY A 41 -1.83 1.58 16.54
CA GLY A 41 -3.09 1.28 17.23
C GLY A 41 -4.30 1.22 16.30
N VAL A 42 -4.11 0.81 15.03
CA VAL A 42 -5.21 0.64 14.07
C VAL A 42 -5.48 -0.85 13.81
N PRO A 43 -6.74 -1.23 13.49
CA PRO A 43 -7.10 -2.64 13.31
C PRO A 43 -6.29 -3.33 12.20
N ALA A 44 -6.01 -4.63 12.37
CA ALA A 44 -5.37 -5.44 11.34
C ALA A 44 -6.22 -5.53 10.06
N LEU A 45 -5.55 -5.71 8.93
CA LEU A 45 -6.14 -6.00 7.62
C LEU A 45 -6.25 -7.52 7.43
N SER A 46 -7.17 -7.93 6.56
CA SER A 46 -7.25 -9.28 5.99
C SER A 46 -7.05 -9.24 4.48
N ILE A 47 -6.60 -10.34 3.87
CA ILE A 47 -6.50 -10.40 2.40
C ILE A 47 -7.90 -10.51 1.78
N ASP A 48 -8.11 -9.78 0.68
CA ASP A 48 -9.27 -9.91 -0.19
C ASP A 48 -8.85 -10.36 -1.59
N PRO A 49 -9.19 -11.60 -1.99
CA PRO A 49 -8.78 -12.17 -3.28
C PRO A 49 -9.27 -11.37 -4.49
N GLU A 50 -10.43 -10.73 -4.44
CA GLU A 50 -10.95 -9.96 -5.57
C GLU A 50 -10.15 -8.67 -5.77
N ILE A 51 -9.67 -8.09 -4.67
CA ILE A 51 -8.81 -6.92 -4.71
C ILE A 51 -7.40 -7.32 -5.15
N SER A 52 -6.90 -8.49 -4.76
CA SER A 52 -5.66 -9.06 -5.29
C SER A 52 -5.72 -9.27 -6.80
N LYS A 53 -6.79 -9.87 -7.34
CA LYS A 53 -6.98 -9.99 -8.80
C LYS A 53 -6.98 -8.62 -9.49
N PHE A 54 -7.66 -7.65 -8.88
CA PHE A 54 -7.74 -6.29 -9.41
C PHE A 54 -6.41 -5.51 -9.28
N ALA A 55 -5.56 -5.87 -8.33
CA ALA A 55 -4.17 -5.42 -8.20
C ALA A 55 -3.31 -6.02 -9.31
N GLN A 56 -3.30 -7.35 -9.43
CA GLN A 56 -2.50 -8.09 -10.42
C GLN A 56 -2.82 -7.66 -11.85
N ALA A 57 -4.10 -7.47 -12.18
CA ALA A 57 -4.49 -7.02 -13.52
C ALA A 57 -3.97 -5.62 -13.86
N TRP A 58 -3.93 -4.71 -12.86
CA TRP A 58 -3.27 -3.42 -13.06
C TRP A 58 -1.77 -3.60 -13.12
N ALA A 59 -1.27 -4.61 -12.41
CA ALA A 59 0.14 -4.84 -12.35
C ALA A 59 0.72 -5.24 -13.70
N ASP A 60 0.16 -6.30 -14.27
CA ASP A 60 0.49 -6.80 -15.60
C ASP A 60 0.37 -5.69 -16.66
N HIS A 61 -0.65 -4.82 -16.55
CA HIS A 61 -0.82 -3.68 -17.45
C HIS A 61 0.34 -2.69 -17.41
N LEU A 62 0.77 -2.28 -16.21
CA LEU A 62 1.90 -1.36 -16.04
C LEU A 62 3.21 -1.98 -16.52
N ALA A 63 3.38 -3.30 -16.32
CA ALA A 63 4.55 -4.04 -16.79
C ALA A 63 4.61 -4.03 -18.31
N GLU A 64 3.49 -4.36 -18.97
CA GLU A 64 3.37 -4.40 -20.42
C GLU A 64 3.62 -3.02 -21.05
N LYS A 65 3.14 -1.94 -20.41
CA LYS A 65 3.31 -0.57 -20.89
C LYS A 65 4.61 0.10 -20.47
N ASN A 66 5.39 -0.54 -19.60
CA ASN A 66 6.57 0.05 -18.95
C ASN A 66 6.25 1.43 -18.33
N GLN A 67 5.17 1.48 -17.54
CA GLN A 67 4.67 2.70 -16.91
C GLN A 67 4.64 2.57 -15.39
N PHE A 68 4.76 3.72 -14.70
CA PHE A 68 4.59 3.81 -13.26
C PHE A 68 3.52 4.86 -12.94
N ALA A 69 2.27 4.42 -12.89
CA ALA A 69 1.13 5.30 -12.75
C ALA A 69 0.00 4.65 -11.94
N HIS A 70 -0.68 5.48 -11.13
CA HIS A 70 -1.87 5.05 -10.43
C HIS A 70 -3.03 4.76 -11.39
N ARG A 71 -3.87 3.78 -11.03
CA ARG A 71 -5.08 3.49 -11.80
C ARG A 71 -6.10 4.61 -11.65
N THR A 72 -6.55 5.17 -12.77
CA THR A 72 -7.65 6.15 -12.76
C THR A 72 -8.98 5.48 -12.43
N ASN A 73 -9.86 6.20 -11.72
CA ASN A 73 -11.21 5.73 -11.34
C ASN A 73 -11.21 4.41 -10.54
N SER A 74 -10.18 4.17 -9.73
CA SER A 74 -10.16 3.03 -8.80
C SER A 74 -11.09 3.27 -7.62
N PRO A 75 -11.93 2.30 -7.23
CA PRO A 75 -12.72 2.37 -6.00
C PRO A 75 -11.86 2.07 -4.74
N TYR A 76 -10.54 1.91 -4.88
CA TYR A 76 -9.62 1.45 -3.85
C TYR A 76 -8.45 2.41 -3.68
N GLY A 77 -7.89 2.46 -2.48
CA GLY A 77 -6.57 3.05 -2.24
C GLY A 77 -5.47 2.21 -2.90
N GLU A 78 -4.36 2.83 -3.28
CA GLU A 78 -3.33 2.16 -4.07
C GLU A 78 -1.93 2.62 -3.68
N ASN A 79 -1.05 1.65 -3.40
CA ASN A 79 0.39 1.85 -3.34
C ASN A 79 1.01 1.06 -4.49
N ILE A 80 2.00 1.64 -5.18
CA ILE A 80 2.74 0.98 -6.25
C ILE A 80 4.20 0.97 -5.86
N PHE A 81 4.86 -0.14 -6.12
CA PHE A 81 6.30 -0.30 -5.93
C PHE A 81 6.90 -0.78 -7.23
N TRP A 82 8.08 -0.23 -7.56
CA TRP A 82 8.86 -0.66 -8.71
C TRP A 82 10.31 -0.78 -8.28
N SER A 83 10.98 -1.78 -8.83
CA SER A 83 12.40 -2.03 -8.60
C SER A 83 13.00 -2.65 -9.86
N SER A 84 14.25 -2.27 -10.17
CA SER A 84 15.02 -2.87 -11.26
C SER A 84 15.53 -4.28 -10.94
N ALA A 85 15.42 -4.71 -9.68
CA ALA A 85 15.78 -6.04 -9.20
C ALA A 85 14.64 -6.63 -8.36
N SER A 86 14.64 -7.96 -8.18
CA SER A 86 13.68 -8.62 -7.28
C SER A 86 13.76 -8.02 -5.88
N ALA A 87 12.62 -7.63 -5.33
CA ALA A 87 12.50 -7.09 -3.98
C ALA A 87 11.64 -8.02 -3.12
N SER A 88 12.00 -8.17 -1.86
CA SER A 88 11.16 -8.88 -0.90
C SER A 88 9.99 -8.01 -0.45
N ALA A 89 8.95 -8.64 0.08
CA ALA A 89 7.81 -7.95 0.69
C ALA A 89 8.27 -6.95 1.76
N LYS A 90 9.33 -7.31 2.51
CA LYS A 90 9.91 -6.45 3.53
C LYS A 90 10.52 -5.18 2.96
N VAL A 91 11.36 -5.29 1.92
CA VAL A 91 12.00 -4.10 1.30
C VAL A 91 10.95 -3.11 0.82
N MET A 92 9.92 -3.60 0.14
CA MET A 92 8.80 -2.79 -0.33
C MET A 92 8.02 -2.14 0.82
N CYS A 93 7.60 -2.92 1.82
CA CYS A 93 6.82 -2.39 2.95
C CYS A 93 7.63 -1.40 3.80
N ASP A 94 8.92 -1.68 4.03
CA ASP A 94 9.82 -0.77 4.75
C ASP A 94 9.99 0.55 3.98
N SER A 95 10.11 0.49 2.64
CA SER A 95 10.23 1.69 1.81
C SER A 95 8.99 2.59 1.91
N TRP A 96 7.79 2.00 1.88
CA TRP A 96 6.55 2.75 2.05
C TRP A 96 6.38 3.28 3.47
N TYR A 97 6.69 2.46 4.48
CA TYR A 97 6.58 2.88 5.87
C TYR A 97 7.61 3.94 6.25
N GLY A 98 8.81 3.92 5.64
CA GLY A 98 9.88 4.87 5.90
C GLY A 98 9.52 6.32 5.63
N GLU A 99 8.47 6.59 4.84
CA GLU A 99 7.94 7.94 4.65
C GLU A 99 7.38 8.56 5.95
N GLU A 100 7.13 7.75 6.99
CA GLU A 100 6.72 8.19 8.32
C GLU A 100 7.67 9.24 8.91
N ALA A 101 8.97 9.15 8.63
CA ALA A 101 9.96 10.11 9.11
C ALA A 101 9.70 11.55 8.61
N GLY A 102 9.00 11.70 7.49
CA GLY A 102 8.59 13.00 6.93
C GLY A 102 7.15 13.39 7.26
N TYR A 103 6.42 12.57 8.02
CA TYR A 103 5.01 12.78 8.30
C TYR A 103 4.78 13.68 9.52
N ASN A 104 3.98 14.73 9.35
CA ASN A 104 3.57 15.59 10.45
C ASN A 104 2.15 15.21 10.92
N TYR A 105 2.06 14.58 12.10
CA TYR A 105 0.80 14.12 12.70
C TYR A 105 -0.18 15.25 13.07
N ASP A 106 0.31 16.48 13.23
CA ASP A 106 -0.48 17.65 13.61
C ASP A 106 -1.12 18.36 12.40
N VAL A 107 -0.66 18.04 11.19
CA VAL A 107 -1.16 18.63 9.95
C VAL A 107 -2.06 17.62 9.22
N ASP A 108 -3.16 18.09 8.65
CA ASP A 108 -3.98 17.25 7.76
C ASP A 108 -3.14 16.90 6.52
N PRO A 109 -2.87 15.62 6.24
CA PRO A 109 -2.03 15.23 5.11
C PRO A 109 -2.57 15.70 3.76
N PHE A 110 -3.87 15.95 3.66
CA PHE A 110 -4.52 16.42 2.44
C PHE A 110 -4.50 17.96 2.29
N LYS A 111 -3.88 18.68 3.22
CA LYS A 111 -3.66 20.13 3.13
C LYS A 111 -2.23 20.43 2.69
N SER A 112 -2.05 21.56 1.99
CA SER A 112 -0.73 22.07 1.62
C SER A 112 0.17 22.13 2.86
N GLY A 113 1.37 21.54 2.76
CA GLY A 113 2.34 21.46 3.86
C GLY A 113 2.20 20.23 4.79
N GLY A 114 1.18 19.39 4.63
CA GLY A 114 0.97 18.18 5.44
C GLY A 114 1.76 16.94 5.00
N GLY A 115 2.68 17.08 4.05
CA GLY A 115 3.45 15.96 3.52
C GLY A 115 2.69 15.04 2.54
N GLY A 116 1.43 15.34 2.21
CA GLY A 116 0.49 14.43 1.54
C GLY A 116 0.96 13.68 0.28
N LEU A 117 1.87 14.24 -0.51
CA LEU A 117 2.44 13.55 -1.68
C LEU A 117 3.71 12.74 -1.35
N ARG A 118 4.42 13.09 -0.28
CA ARG A 118 5.69 12.44 0.14
C ARG A 118 5.50 11.34 1.18
N SER A 119 4.34 11.31 1.82
CA SER A 119 3.96 10.32 2.85
C SER A 119 2.69 9.55 2.47
N GLY A 120 2.36 9.53 1.18
CA GLY A 120 1.17 8.89 0.66
C GLY A 120 1.15 7.41 1.00
N HIS A 121 2.24 6.69 0.68
CA HIS A 121 2.30 5.25 0.90
C HIS A 121 2.22 4.90 2.39
N PHE A 122 2.94 5.62 3.25
CA PHE A 122 2.89 5.42 4.70
C PHE A 122 1.45 5.60 5.23
N THR A 123 0.82 6.75 4.95
CA THR A 123 -0.53 7.03 5.46
C THR A 123 -1.55 6.00 5.00
N GLN A 124 -1.33 5.44 3.81
CA GLN A 124 -2.15 4.40 3.20
C GLN A 124 -1.94 3.09 3.98
N MET A 125 -0.71 2.66 4.27
CA MET A 125 -0.47 1.46 5.10
C MET A 125 -1.19 1.50 6.47
N VAL A 126 -1.18 2.66 7.14
CA VAL A 126 -1.72 2.81 8.51
C VAL A 126 -3.13 3.44 8.56
N TRP A 127 -3.83 3.49 7.43
CA TRP A 127 -5.16 4.11 7.39
C TRP A 127 -6.17 3.31 8.21
N LYS A 128 -6.73 3.94 9.25
CA LYS A 128 -7.59 3.26 10.23
C LYS A 128 -8.84 2.63 9.63
N GLN A 129 -9.44 3.27 8.63
CA GLN A 129 -10.74 2.84 8.11
C GLN A 129 -10.68 1.64 7.19
N SER A 130 -9.50 1.32 6.67
CA SER A 130 -9.38 0.23 5.74
C SER A 130 -9.27 -1.10 6.46
N LYS A 131 -9.83 -2.11 5.81
CA LYS A 131 -10.09 -3.42 6.42
C LYS A 131 -9.48 -4.56 5.62
N THR A 132 -9.35 -4.40 4.30
CA THR A 132 -8.89 -5.47 3.42
C THR A 132 -7.76 -5.04 2.50
N LEU A 133 -6.80 -5.94 2.28
CA LEU A 133 -5.62 -5.75 1.43
C LEU A 133 -5.66 -6.72 0.25
N GLY A 134 -5.37 -6.22 -0.95
CA GLY A 134 -5.11 -7.00 -2.15
C GLY A 134 -3.67 -6.81 -2.60
N ILE A 135 -3.08 -7.84 -3.21
CA ILE A 135 -1.70 -7.88 -3.67
C ILE A 135 -1.67 -8.56 -5.04
N GLY A 136 -0.87 -8.02 -5.95
CA GLY A 136 -0.59 -8.57 -7.28
C GLY A 136 0.68 -7.98 -7.85
#